data_AF-A0A920JA84-F1
#
_entry.id   AF-A0A920JA84-F1
#
_cell.length_a   1.000
_cell.length_b   1.000
_cell.length_c   1.000
_cell.angle_alpha   90.00
_cell.angle_beta   90.00
_cell.angle_gamma   90.00
#
_symmetry.space_group_name_H-M   'P 1'
#
loop_
_entity.id
_entity.type
_entity.pdbx_description
1 polymer ?
#
loop_
_entity_poly.entity_id
_entity_poly.type
_entity_poly.pdbx_seq_one_letter_code
_entity_poly.pdbx_strand_id
1 'polypeptide(L)'
;MCEELNTKIFSLEYSLSPENKFPQALKEANIAFEWLRSHGYNKEQIIICGDSAGGHLAASLLHDRSSKDKELPYLQVLIYPMVSPSLDFPSLERLGENFLLTKEQMKWVLALF
;
A
#
# COMPACT_ATOMS: atom_id res chain seq x y z
N MET A 1 17.83 0.57 -5.20
CA MET A 1 16.61 1.34 -5.53
C MET A 1 16.84 2.84 -5.69
N CYS A 2 17.25 3.65 -4.68
CA CYS A 2 17.52 5.10 -4.90
C CYS A 2 18.55 5.35 -6.01
N GLU A 3 19.70 4.67 -5.94
CA GLU A 3 20.80 4.82 -6.90
C GLU A 3 20.42 4.27 -8.28
N GLU A 4 19.82 3.09 -8.32
CA GLU A 4 19.42 2.43 -9.58
C GLU A 4 18.33 3.20 -10.33
N LEU A 5 17.38 3.81 -9.62
CA LEU A 5 16.29 4.58 -10.21
C LEU A 5 16.61 6.07 -10.34
N ASN A 6 17.77 6.51 -9.82
CA ASN A 6 18.16 7.91 -9.70
C ASN A 6 17.00 8.79 -9.16
N THR A 7 16.36 8.32 -8.08
CA THR A 7 15.17 8.96 -7.51
C THR A 7 15.24 9.04 -5.99
N LYS A 8 14.57 10.05 -5.42
CA LYS A 8 14.43 10.17 -3.96
C LYS A 8 13.35 9.21 -3.49
N ILE A 9 13.66 8.41 -2.47
CA ILE A 9 12.71 7.49 -1.85
C ILE A 9 12.33 8.04 -0.47
N PHE A 10 11.04 8.17 -0.24
CA PHE A 10 10.46 8.50 1.06
C PHE A 10 9.75 7.25 1.57
N SER A 11 10.32 6.61 2.60
CA SER A 11 9.69 5.46 3.24
C SER A 11 8.75 5.94 4.34
N LEU A 12 7.47 5.60 4.23
CA LEU A 12 6.48 5.95 5.23
C LEU A 12 6.47 4.90 6.35
N GLU A 13 6.92 5.28 7.54
CA GLU A 13 6.73 4.48 8.76
C GLU A 13 5.31 4.68 9.28
N TYR A 14 4.35 4.04 8.61
CA TYR A 14 2.93 4.12 9.00
C TYR A 14 2.64 3.21 10.20
N SER A 15 1.60 3.59 10.94
CA SER A 15 1.13 2.87 12.11
C SER A 15 0.61 1.48 11.76
N LEU A 16 1.02 0.48 12.56
CA LEU A 16 0.70 -0.92 12.33
C LEU A 16 -0.52 -1.38 13.15
N SER A 17 -1.21 -2.40 12.62
CA SER A 17 -2.21 -3.17 13.35
C SER A 17 -1.54 -4.23 14.23
N PRO A 18 -2.13 -4.59 15.39
CA PRO A 18 -3.50 -4.29 15.83
C PRO A 18 -3.68 -2.95 16.57
N GLU A 19 -2.60 -2.28 16.97
CA GLU A 19 -2.65 -1.04 17.77
C GLU A 19 -3.38 0.08 17.01
N ASN A 20 -3.16 0.14 15.70
CA ASN A 20 -3.74 1.12 14.80
C ASN A 20 -4.39 0.41 13.61
N LYS A 21 -5.69 0.12 13.77
CA LYS A 21 -6.49 -0.55 12.73
C LYS A 21 -6.77 0.34 11.54
N PHE A 22 -7.28 -0.26 10.47
CA PHE A 22 -7.81 0.49 9.34
C PHE A 22 -8.87 1.52 9.82
N PRO A 23 -8.85 2.78 9.35
CA PRO A 23 -8.05 3.33 8.25
C PRO A 23 -6.82 4.17 8.67
N GLN A 24 -6.17 3.90 9.81
CA GLN A 24 -5.09 4.79 10.31
C GLN A 24 -3.92 4.95 9.33
N ALA A 25 -3.35 3.85 8.84
CA ALA A 25 -2.26 3.89 7.85
C ALA A 25 -2.67 4.63 6.55
N LEU A 26 -3.93 4.52 6.12
CA LEU A 26 -4.46 5.24 4.96
C LEU A 26 -4.53 6.76 5.17
N LYS A 27 -4.87 7.19 6.39
CA LYS A 27 -4.83 8.62 6.77
C LYS A 27 -3.39 9.13 6.73
N GLU A 28 -2.45 8.37 7.28
CA GLU A 28 -1.03 8.71 7.29
C GLU A 28 -0.44 8.76 5.88
N ALA A 29 -0.83 7.83 4.99
CA ALA A 29 -0.43 7.86 3.58
C ALA A 29 -0.94 9.12 2.85
N ASN A 30 -2.16 9.56 3.15
CA ASN A 30 -2.67 10.84 2.64
C ASN A 30 -1.88 12.02 3.20
N ILE A 31 -1.58 12.04 4.51
CA ILE A 31 -0.77 13.09 5.14
C ILE A 31 0.63 13.14 4.51
N ALA A 32 1.25 11.99 4.25
CA ALA A 32 2.55 11.90 3.61
C ALA A 32 2.53 12.43 2.16
N PHE A 33 1.47 12.13 1.41
CA PHE A 33 1.30 12.69 0.06
C PHE A 33 1.20 14.22 0.11
N GLU A 34 0.34 14.77 0.97
CA GLU A 34 0.20 16.24 1.11
C GLU A 34 1.48 16.88 1.67
N TRP A 35 2.23 16.19 2.52
CA TRP A 35 3.54 16.63 3.00
C TRP A 35 4.54 16.75 1.84
N LEU A 36 4.59 15.80 0.91
CA LEU A 36 5.42 15.93 -0.28
C LEU A 36 4.98 17.12 -1.15
N ARG A 37 3.67 17.33 -1.32
CA ARG A 37 3.14 18.50 -2.05
C ARG A 37 3.58 19.81 -1.39
N SER A 38 3.52 19.90 -0.07
CA SER A 38 3.94 21.10 0.67
C SER A 38 5.45 21.36 0.63
N HIS A 39 6.26 20.34 0.33
CA HIS A 39 7.72 20.45 0.14
C HIS A 39 8.11 20.70 -1.33
N GLY A 40 7.15 21.07 -2.19
CA GLY A 40 7.41 21.49 -3.56
C GLY A 40 7.47 20.37 -4.60
N TYR A 41 7.12 19.13 -4.24
CA TYR A 41 7.00 18.05 -5.22
C TYR A 41 5.65 18.16 -5.95
N ASN A 42 5.69 18.28 -7.28
CA ASN A 42 4.49 18.24 -8.12
C ASN A 42 3.89 16.83 -8.17
N LYS A 43 2.58 16.71 -8.39
CA LYS A 43 1.93 15.39 -8.45
C LYS A 43 2.53 14.52 -9.56
N GLU A 44 2.96 15.15 -10.66
CA GLU A 44 3.68 14.55 -11.79
C GLU A 44 5.06 14.00 -11.41
N GLN A 45 5.60 14.39 -10.24
CA GLN A 45 6.90 13.95 -9.72
C GLN A 45 6.76 12.91 -8.61
N ILE A 46 5.53 12.56 -8.21
CA ILE A 46 5.28 11.63 -7.10
C ILE A 46 4.80 10.30 -7.67
N ILE A 47 5.55 9.24 -7.36
CA ILE A 47 5.19 7.85 -7.62
C ILE A 47 4.92 7.17 -6.27
N ILE A 48 3.79 6.48 -6.16
CA ILE A 48 3.49 5.67 -4.97
C ILE A 48 3.83 4.22 -5.27
N CYS A 49 4.63 3.61 -4.41
CA CYS A 49 5.06 2.22 -4.53
C CYS A 49 4.77 1.48 -3.23
N GLY A 50 4.36 0.22 -3.33
CA GLY A 50 4.20 -0.64 -2.16
C GLY A 50 4.15 -2.12 -2.53
N ASP A 51 4.60 -2.96 -1.60
CA ASP A 51 4.60 -4.40 -1.73
C ASP A 51 3.65 -5.06 -0.73
N SER A 52 3.00 -6.17 -1.11
CA SER A 52 2.08 -6.91 -0.22
C SER A 52 1.03 -5.99 0.46
N ALA A 53 1.08 -5.84 1.80
CA ALA A 53 0.23 -4.92 2.56
C ALA A 53 0.53 -3.42 2.28
N GLY A 54 1.78 -3.07 1.97
CA GLY A 54 2.12 -1.76 1.42
C GLY A 54 1.51 -1.54 0.03
N GLY A 55 1.41 -2.61 -0.77
CA GLY A 55 0.70 -2.60 -2.05
C GLY A 55 -0.81 -2.38 -1.89
N HIS A 56 -1.42 -3.00 -0.86
CA HIS A 56 -2.78 -2.69 -0.43
C HIS A 56 -2.93 -1.21 -0.08
N LEU A 57 -2.03 -0.67 0.78
CA LEU A 57 -2.07 0.72 1.20
C LEU A 57 -1.93 1.69 0.03
N ALA A 58 -1.01 1.40 -0.91
CA ALA A 58 -0.84 2.15 -2.13
C ALA A 58 -2.12 2.16 -2.97
N ALA A 59 -2.76 1.00 -3.18
CA ALA A 59 -4.03 0.86 -3.90
C ALA A 59 -5.15 1.66 -3.22
N SER A 60 -5.30 1.50 -1.91
CA SER A 60 -6.28 2.19 -1.09
C SER A 60 -6.10 3.71 -1.09
N LEU A 61 -4.86 4.22 -1.11
CA LEU A 61 -4.59 5.66 -1.21
C LEU A 61 -5.15 6.26 -2.49
N LEU A 62 -4.87 5.67 -3.66
CA LEU A 62 -5.37 6.20 -4.93
C LEU A 62 -6.89 6.08 -5.03
N HIS A 63 -7.46 4.97 -4.54
CA HIS A 63 -8.92 4.79 -4.51
C HIS A 63 -9.60 5.85 -3.62
N ASP A 64 -9.09 6.08 -2.40
CA ASP A 64 -9.60 7.08 -1.47
C ASP A 64 -9.49 8.51 -2.03
N ARG A 65 -8.37 8.84 -2.68
CA ARG A 65 -8.17 10.16 -3.29
C ARG A 65 -9.07 10.37 -4.51
N SER A 66 -9.18 9.36 -5.38
CA SER A 66 -10.03 9.42 -6.57
C SER A 66 -11.50 9.56 -6.20
N SER A 67 -11.99 8.85 -5.18
CA SER A 67 -13.39 8.95 -4.73
C SER A 67 -13.75 10.30 -4.08
N LYS A 68 -12.74 11.11 -3.75
CA LYS A 68 -12.87 12.44 -3.15
C LYS A 68 -12.44 13.56 -4.09
N ASP A 69 -12.29 13.28 -5.39
CA ASP A 69 -11.83 14.22 -6.42
C ASP A 69 -10.51 14.94 -6.04
N LYS A 70 -9.61 14.26 -5.34
CA LYS A 70 -8.29 14.78 -4.96
C LYS A 70 -7.24 14.49 -6.03
N GLU A 71 -6.19 15.31 -6.05
CA GLU A 71 -5.03 15.11 -6.93
C GLU A 71 -4.44 13.70 -6.75
N LEU A 72 -4.19 13.00 -7.85
CA LEU A 72 -3.55 11.68 -7.86
C LEU A 72 -2.03 11.80 -8.12
N PRO A 73 -1.20 10.88 -7.58
CA PRO A 73 0.19 10.75 -8.00
C PRO A 73 0.31 10.46 -9.49
N TYR A 74 1.50 10.65 -10.04
CA TYR A 74 1.81 10.37 -11.44
C TYR A 74 1.63 8.89 -11.81
N LEU A 75 2.10 8.00 -10.93
CA LEU A 75 2.11 6.56 -11.16
C LEU A 75 1.96 5.79 -9.85
N GLN A 76 1.40 4.59 -9.95
CA GLN A 76 1.36 3.60 -8.89
C GLN A 76 2.11 2.33 -9.30
N VAL A 77 2.99 1.84 -8.43
CA VAL A 77 3.70 0.57 -8.58
C VAL A 77 3.26 -0.38 -7.48
N LEU A 78 2.60 -1.47 -7.87
CA LEU A 78 2.06 -2.47 -6.94
C LEU A 78 2.83 -3.78 -7.08
N ILE A 79 3.53 -4.17 -6.03
CA ILE A 79 4.33 -5.39 -5.99
C ILE A 79 3.54 -6.45 -5.22
N TYR A 80 3.05 -7.49 -5.90
CA TYR A 80 2.20 -8.56 -5.33
C TYR A 80 1.14 -8.08 -4.31
N PRO A 81 0.29 -7.08 -4.65
CA PRO A 81 -0.54 -6.39 -3.67
C PRO A 81 -1.68 -7.26 -3.12
N MET A 82 -2.07 -7.01 -1.87
CA MET A 82 -3.29 -7.56 -1.29
C MET A 82 -4.50 -6.66 -1.58
N VAL A 83 -5.26 -6.95 -2.63
CA VAL A 83 -6.38 -6.07 -3.08
C VAL A 83 -7.78 -6.64 -2.83
N SER A 84 -7.88 -7.80 -2.21
CA SER A 84 -9.14 -8.43 -1.84
C SER A 84 -9.02 -9.11 -0.48
N PRO A 85 -10.05 -9.01 0.39
CA PRO A 85 -10.10 -9.77 1.64
C PRO A 85 -10.52 -11.24 1.43
N SER A 86 -10.94 -11.60 0.21
CA SER A 86 -11.32 -12.98 -0.10
C SER A 86 -10.09 -13.90 -0.01
N LEU A 87 -10.28 -15.08 0.59
CA LEU A 87 -9.32 -16.18 0.58
C LEU A 87 -9.76 -17.31 -0.36
N ASP A 88 -10.70 -17.02 -1.26
CA ASP A 88 -11.24 -17.96 -2.22
C ASP A 88 -10.71 -17.62 -3.62
N PHE A 89 -9.45 -18.00 -3.86
CA PHE A 89 -8.79 -17.84 -5.14
C PHE A 89 -8.06 -19.13 -5.52
N PRO A 90 -8.06 -19.54 -6.80
CA PRO A 90 -7.33 -20.73 -7.26
C PRO A 90 -5.83 -20.68 -6.96
N SER A 91 -5.23 -19.49 -6.91
CA SER A 91 -3.83 -19.32 -6.51
C SER A 91 -3.60 -19.68 -5.04
N LEU A 92 -4.55 -19.39 -4.15
CA LEU A 92 -4.42 -19.70 -2.73
C LEU A 92 -4.63 -21.18 -2.45
N GLU A 93 -5.47 -21.86 -3.22
CA GLU A 93 -5.58 -23.33 -3.17
C GLU A 93 -4.28 -23.99 -3.62
N ARG A 94 -3.66 -23.49 -4.71
CA ARG A 94 -2.45 -24.07 -5.30
C ARG A 94 -1.15 -23.72 -4.57
N LEU A 95 -1.07 -22.53 -3.97
CA LEU A 95 0.16 -21.93 -3.45
C LEU A 95 0.05 -21.50 -1.98
N GLY A 96 -1.06 -21.81 -1.30
CA GLY A 96 -1.31 -21.40 0.08
C GLY A 96 -0.59 -22.22 1.15
N GLU A 97 0.22 -23.20 0.75
CA GLU A 97 1.00 -24.06 1.65
C GLU A 97 2.44 -24.19 1.12
N ASN A 98 3.40 -24.45 2.01
CA ASN A 98 4.81 -24.73 1.68
C ASN A 98 5.60 -23.61 0.98
N PHE A 99 5.01 -22.42 0.81
CA PHE A 99 5.68 -21.19 0.38
C PHE A 99 5.77 -20.18 1.54
N LEU A 100 6.49 -19.07 1.32
CA LEU A 100 6.73 -18.03 2.34
C LEU A 100 5.44 -17.48 2.98
N LEU A 101 4.41 -17.27 2.16
CA LEU A 101 3.09 -16.80 2.60
C LEU A 101 2.08 -17.94 2.47
N THR A 102 1.45 -18.30 3.58
CA THR A 102 0.46 -19.37 3.67
C THR A 102 -0.95 -18.83 3.84
N LYS A 103 -1.95 -19.67 3.54
CA LYS A 103 -3.36 -19.37 3.77
C LYS A 103 -3.68 -19.06 5.23
N GLU A 104 -3.05 -19.76 6.18
CA GLU A 104 -3.23 -19.51 7.61
C GLU A 104 -2.64 -18.16 8.05
N GLN A 105 -1.46 -17.78 7.52
CA GLN A 105 -0.90 -16.45 7.77
C GLN A 105 -1.80 -15.36 7.20
N MET A 106 -2.37 -15.54 5.99
CA MET A 106 -3.31 -14.56 5.43
C MET A 106 -4.57 -14.42 6.29
N LYS A 107 -5.13 -15.52 6.83
CA LYS A 107 -6.25 -15.47 7.78
C LYS A 107 -5.90 -14.67 9.03
N TRP A 108 -4.71 -14.91 9.59
CA TRP A 108 -4.25 -14.19 10.77
C TRP A 108 -4.07 -12.70 10.50
N VAL A 109 -3.42 -12.33 9.39
CA VAL A 109 -3.25 -10.93 8.97
C VAL A 109 -4.62 -10.25 8.81
N LEU A 110 -5.57 -10.89 8.14
CA LEU A 110 -6.93 -10.35 7.98
C LEU A 110 -7.65 -10.11 9.30
N ALA A 111 -7.40 -10.94 10.33
CA ALA A 111 -8.01 -10.76 11.64
C ALA A 111 -7.43 -9.57 12.44
N LEU A 112 -6.26 -9.04 12.04
CA LEU A 112 -5.66 -7.86 12.66
C LEU A 112 -6.25 -6.55 12.15
N PHE A 113 -6.73 -6.54 10.91
CA PHE A 113 -7.27 -5.35 10.26
C PHE A 113 -8.66 -4.95 10.78
#